data_AF-A0A918S2B6-F1
#
_entry.id   AF-A0A918S2B6-F1
#
_cell.length_a   1.000
_cell.length_b   1.000
_cell.length_c   1.000
_cell.angle_alpha   90.00
_cell.angle_beta   90.00
_cell.angle_gamma   90.00
#
_symmetry.space_group_name_H-M   'P 1'
#
loop_
_entity.id
_entity.type
_entity.pdbx_description
1 polymer ?
#
loop_
_entity_poly.entity_id
_entity_poly.type
_entity_poly.pdbx_seq_one_letter_code
_entity_poly.pdbx_strand_id
1 'polypeptide(L)'
;MTDPFFRYAARTPFNIAPERGGELAEDIFGSGKWDLRPSETAANFYAVPADKAIYLSYAGLASLWCIAYAAFHVADISSRAQRAPRQAGEAEINIADECAARKVPDYIAYAKALFRADRDWPDDLPPPPITPEFDTPEGRVNNVFFGALSWIMLHEIAHVHHGDVKFLPKDLLVKQEYRADAFATRWILDGAGNGLQREFRVLTIVVALTWLFFFEQTIGAGNDHPAAILRFREAADLFQTGSRSVGLENAGYVLKALLDPTTPAPQFDTSKEVFDWVSSRLEALFPAR
;
A
#
# COMPACT_ATOMS: atom_id res chain seq x y z
N MET A 1 3.35 -17.03 -22.67
CA MET A 1 4.62 -16.51 -22.13
C MET A 1 4.23 -15.52 -21.05
N THR A 2 4.53 -15.77 -19.76
CA THR A 2 4.16 -14.81 -18.70
C THR A 2 4.90 -13.50 -18.92
N ASP A 3 4.13 -12.41 -19.02
CA ASP A 3 4.60 -11.03 -19.04
C ASP A 3 5.74 -10.83 -18.01
N PRO A 4 6.88 -10.22 -18.39
CA PRO A 4 7.99 -9.93 -17.48
C PRO A 4 7.56 -9.28 -16.17
N PHE A 5 6.52 -8.45 -16.17
CA PHE A 5 6.01 -7.78 -14.99
C PHE A 5 5.42 -8.76 -13.96
N PHE A 6 4.68 -9.77 -14.42
CA PHE A 6 4.11 -10.80 -13.55
C PHE A 6 5.20 -11.67 -12.90
N ARG A 7 6.35 -11.84 -13.56
CA ARG A 7 7.51 -12.50 -12.94
C ARG A 7 8.11 -11.68 -11.80
N TYR A 8 8.11 -10.35 -11.90
CA TYR A 8 8.52 -9.49 -10.80
C TYR A 8 7.49 -9.50 -9.67
N ALA A 9 6.20 -9.36 -9.99
CA ALA A 9 5.10 -9.47 -9.02
C ALA A 9 5.18 -10.76 -8.19
N ALA A 10 5.46 -11.89 -8.84
CA ALA A 10 5.61 -13.20 -8.18
C ALA A 10 6.71 -13.26 -7.12
N ARG A 11 7.74 -12.43 -7.26
CA ARG A 11 8.88 -12.39 -6.34
C ARG A 11 8.68 -11.41 -5.19
N THR A 12 7.71 -10.51 -5.29
CA THR A 12 7.50 -9.46 -4.28
C THR A 12 7.32 -10.00 -2.85
N PRO A 13 6.54 -11.07 -2.60
CA PRO A 13 6.40 -11.62 -1.25
C PRO A 13 7.71 -12.15 -0.64
N PHE A 14 8.59 -12.69 -1.47
CA PHE A 14 9.92 -13.14 -1.06
C PHE A 14 10.89 -11.99 -0.84
N ASN A 15 10.81 -10.96 -1.68
CA ASN A 15 11.76 -9.85 -1.67
C ASN A 15 11.53 -8.88 -0.50
N ILE A 16 10.30 -8.73 -0.02
CA ILE A 16 9.99 -7.81 1.08
C ILE A 16 10.51 -8.33 2.43
N ALA A 17 10.43 -9.64 2.65
CA ALA A 17 10.88 -10.34 3.87
C ALA A 17 11.75 -11.55 3.51
N PRO A 18 12.96 -11.32 2.93
CA PRO A 18 13.82 -12.40 2.44
C PRO A 18 14.25 -13.37 3.53
N GLU A 19 14.34 -12.90 4.78
CA GLU A 19 14.62 -13.73 5.94
C GLU A 19 13.56 -14.81 6.21
N ARG A 20 12.35 -14.65 5.66
CA ARG A 20 11.24 -15.61 5.72
C ARG A 20 11.00 -16.34 4.40
N GLY A 21 11.88 -16.20 3.42
CA GLY A 21 11.70 -16.78 2.09
C GLY A 21 11.63 -18.32 2.11
N GLY A 22 12.37 -18.97 3.01
CA GLY A 22 12.32 -20.42 3.22
C GLY A 22 10.96 -20.88 3.74
N GLU A 23 10.45 -20.23 4.79
CA GLU A 23 9.10 -20.46 5.35
C GLU A 23 8.01 -20.28 4.27
N LEU A 24 8.13 -19.23 3.43
CA LEU A 24 7.17 -19.00 2.35
C LEU A 24 7.20 -20.13 1.31
N ALA A 25 8.38 -20.58 0.92
CA ALA A 25 8.56 -21.64 -0.07
C ALA A 25 8.13 -23.01 0.46
N GLU A 26 8.47 -23.35 1.71
CA GLU A 26 8.31 -24.68 2.28
C GLU A 26 6.97 -24.86 3.01
N ASP A 27 6.56 -23.89 3.82
CA ASP A 27 5.38 -24.05 4.71
C ASP A 27 4.09 -23.51 4.08
N ILE A 28 4.18 -22.44 3.27
CA ILE A 28 3.02 -21.80 2.67
C ILE A 28 2.75 -22.34 1.27
N PHE A 29 3.75 -22.30 0.38
CA PHE A 29 3.62 -22.84 -0.96
C PHE A 29 3.76 -24.37 -0.97
N GLY A 30 4.66 -24.91 -0.15
CA GLY A 30 4.94 -26.34 -0.04
C GLY A 30 5.25 -26.99 -1.39
N SER A 31 4.82 -28.24 -1.58
CA SER A 31 4.97 -28.94 -2.86
C SER A 31 3.89 -28.58 -3.90
N GLY A 32 2.95 -27.68 -3.56
CA GLY A 32 1.85 -27.29 -4.43
C GLY A 32 2.25 -26.16 -5.38
N LYS A 33 1.79 -26.22 -6.64
CA LYS A 33 1.94 -25.07 -7.55
C LYS A 33 0.87 -24.03 -7.24
N TRP A 34 1.30 -22.80 -7.15
CA TRP A 34 0.45 -21.62 -7.06
C TRP A 34 0.63 -20.79 -8.32
N ASP A 35 -0.48 -20.31 -8.85
CA ASP A 35 -0.49 -19.59 -10.11
C ASP A 35 -0.77 -18.11 -9.89
N LEU A 36 0.00 -17.26 -10.57
CA LEU A 36 -0.33 -15.86 -10.73
C LEU A 36 -0.89 -15.66 -12.12
N ARG A 37 -2.14 -15.21 -12.19
CA ARG A 37 -2.89 -15.09 -13.43
C ARG A 37 -3.25 -13.63 -13.69
N PRO A 38 -3.11 -13.15 -14.94
CA PRO A 38 -3.59 -11.83 -15.29
C PRO A 38 -5.12 -11.81 -15.29
N SER A 39 -5.68 -10.62 -15.07
CA SER A 39 -7.11 -10.32 -15.22
C SER A 39 -7.28 -9.01 -15.98
N GLU A 40 -8.24 -8.97 -16.91
CA GLU A 40 -8.59 -7.78 -17.71
C GLU A 40 -9.87 -7.16 -17.14
N THR A 41 -9.85 -6.87 -15.84
CA THR A 41 -10.97 -6.29 -15.11
C THR A 41 -10.55 -4.95 -14.49
N ALA A 42 -11.51 -4.26 -13.87
CA ALA A 42 -11.21 -3.08 -13.03
C ALA A 42 -10.15 -3.42 -11.96
N ALA A 43 -9.57 -2.37 -11.35
CA ALA A 43 -8.49 -2.51 -10.38
C ALA A 43 -8.89 -3.42 -9.21
N ASN A 44 -8.32 -4.62 -9.19
CA ASN A 44 -8.67 -5.67 -8.24
C ASN A 44 -7.53 -6.70 -8.13
N PHE A 45 -7.44 -7.28 -6.94
CA PHE A 45 -6.58 -8.42 -6.61
C PHE A 45 -7.45 -9.43 -5.88
N TYR A 46 -7.40 -10.70 -6.28
CA TYR A 46 -8.21 -11.70 -5.59
C TYR A 46 -7.64 -13.11 -5.71
N ALA A 47 -7.78 -13.86 -4.63
CA ALA A 47 -7.53 -15.28 -4.55
C ALA A 47 -8.72 -16.11 -5.05
N VAL A 48 -8.39 -17.26 -5.63
CA VAL A 48 -9.28 -18.40 -5.87
C VAL A 48 -8.65 -19.63 -5.20
N PRO A 49 -8.98 -19.90 -3.92
CA PRO A 49 -8.33 -20.97 -3.15
C PRO A 49 -8.45 -22.36 -3.77
N ALA A 50 -9.60 -22.68 -4.38
CA ALA A 50 -9.82 -23.95 -5.07
C ALA A 50 -8.82 -24.18 -6.23
N ASP A 51 -8.42 -23.11 -6.91
CA ASP A 51 -7.49 -23.15 -8.04
C ASP A 51 -6.04 -22.96 -7.60
N LYS A 52 -5.79 -22.64 -6.33
CA LYS A 52 -4.52 -22.13 -5.81
C LYS A 52 -3.96 -20.99 -6.68
N ALA A 53 -4.85 -20.11 -7.13
CA ALA A 53 -4.53 -19.04 -8.04
C ALA A 53 -4.81 -17.67 -7.42
N ILE A 54 -3.95 -16.71 -7.73
CA ILE A 54 -4.16 -15.31 -7.41
C ILE A 54 -4.23 -14.55 -8.73
N TYR A 55 -5.28 -13.75 -8.86
CA TYR A 55 -5.55 -12.93 -10.03
C TYR A 55 -5.15 -11.49 -9.76
N LEU A 56 -4.36 -10.91 -10.67
CA LEU A 56 -3.94 -9.52 -10.61
C LEU A 56 -4.46 -8.83 -11.85
N SER A 57 -5.27 -7.79 -11.69
CA SER A 57 -5.67 -7.00 -12.86
C SER A 57 -4.59 -6.01 -13.28
N TYR A 58 -4.47 -5.77 -14.59
CA TYR A 58 -3.56 -4.74 -15.12
C TYR A 58 -3.93 -3.36 -14.56
N ALA A 59 -5.23 -3.06 -14.49
CA ALA A 59 -5.78 -1.89 -13.81
C ALA A 59 -5.35 -1.80 -12.33
N GLY A 60 -5.33 -2.93 -11.62
CA GLY A 60 -4.92 -3.01 -10.21
C GLY A 60 -3.45 -2.63 -10.03
N LEU A 61 -2.60 -3.20 -10.87
CA LEU A 61 -1.16 -2.94 -10.88
C LEU A 61 -0.86 -1.47 -11.23
N ALA A 62 -1.51 -0.93 -12.27
CA ALA A 62 -1.37 0.47 -12.68
C ALA A 62 -1.88 1.44 -11.59
N SER A 63 -3.02 1.14 -10.98
CA SER A 63 -3.60 1.95 -9.90
C SER A 63 -2.68 1.99 -8.68
N LEU A 64 -2.19 0.83 -8.24
CA LEU A 64 -1.25 0.74 -7.12
C LEU A 64 0.06 1.47 -7.40
N TRP A 65 0.59 1.37 -8.63
CA TRP A 65 1.81 2.10 -9.02
C TRP A 65 1.62 3.62 -8.95
N CYS A 66 0.48 4.14 -9.42
CA CYS A 66 0.16 5.56 -9.36
C CYS A 66 0.10 6.08 -7.90
N ILE A 67 -0.43 5.28 -6.98
CA ILE A 67 -0.43 5.63 -5.54
C ILE A 67 0.98 5.55 -4.97
N ALA A 68 1.78 4.55 -5.35
CA ALA A 68 3.18 4.45 -4.93
C ALA A 68 4.01 5.64 -5.43
N TYR A 69 3.77 6.12 -6.66
CA TYR A 69 4.35 7.35 -7.21
C TYR A 69 4.04 8.56 -6.33
N ALA A 70 2.75 8.74 -6.01
CA ALA A 70 2.31 9.81 -5.12
C ALA A 70 2.95 9.72 -3.73
N ALA A 71 2.93 8.52 -3.13
CA ALA A 71 3.47 8.29 -1.80
C ALA A 71 4.98 8.54 -1.72
N PHE A 72 5.75 8.06 -2.70
CA PHE A 72 7.18 8.31 -2.78
C PHE A 72 7.48 9.82 -2.84
N HIS A 73 6.79 10.54 -3.72
CA HIS A 73 7.04 11.98 -3.87
C HIS A 73 6.62 12.77 -2.63
N VAL A 74 5.48 12.47 -2.02
CA VAL A 74 5.08 13.10 -0.76
C VAL A 74 6.12 12.86 0.35
N ALA A 75 6.59 11.62 0.50
CA ALA A 75 7.61 11.29 1.49
C ALA A 75 8.95 12.00 1.20
N ASP A 76 9.39 12.01 -0.05
CA ASP A 76 10.63 12.70 -0.47
C ASP A 76 10.56 14.22 -0.22
N ILE A 77 9.47 14.87 -0.64
CA ILE A 77 9.24 16.31 -0.45
C ILE A 77 9.29 16.64 1.04
N SER A 78 8.49 15.94 1.84
CA SER A 78 8.37 16.20 3.28
C SER A 78 9.70 15.98 3.99
N SER A 79 10.40 14.89 3.66
CA SER A 79 11.69 14.55 4.26
C SER A 79 12.79 15.54 3.87
N ARG A 80 12.80 16.06 2.63
CA ARG A 80 13.73 17.12 2.21
C ARG A 80 13.42 18.43 2.93
N ALA A 81 12.15 18.82 2.99
CA ALA A 81 11.73 20.07 3.62
C ALA A 81 12.03 20.10 5.12
N GLN A 82 11.89 18.98 5.84
CA GLN A 82 12.29 18.88 7.24
C GLN A 82 13.80 19.05 7.49
N ARG A 83 14.64 18.63 6.54
CA ARG A 83 16.10 18.79 6.63
C ARG A 83 16.60 20.15 6.15
N ALA A 84 15.77 20.88 5.41
CA ALA A 84 16.14 22.19 4.90
C ALA A 84 16.18 23.23 6.03
N PRO A 85 17.10 24.22 5.98
CA PRO A 85 17.03 25.36 6.89
C PRO A 85 15.70 26.08 6.72
N ARG A 86 14.92 26.19 7.80
CA ARG A 86 13.66 26.94 7.78
C ARG A 86 13.94 28.42 7.53
N GLN A 87 13.21 29.02 6.60
CA GLN A 87 13.25 30.47 6.43
C GLN A 87 12.54 31.16 7.60
N ALA A 88 12.95 32.40 7.93
CA ALA A 88 12.31 33.16 8.99
C ALA A 88 10.83 33.42 8.62
N GLY A 89 9.90 32.90 9.44
CA GLY A 89 8.46 33.01 9.21
C GLY A 89 7.83 31.82 8.46
N GLU A 90 8.62 30.82 8.07
CA GLU A 90 8.11 29.59 7.44
C GLU A 90 7.50 28.66 8.49
N ALA A 91 6.17 28.63 8.56
CA ALA A 91 5.41 27.84 9.52
C ALA A 91 4.94 26.48 8.96
N GLU A 92 4.89 26.33 7.63
CA GLU A 92 4.27 25.19 6.95
C GLU A 92 5.10 24.76 5.74
N ILE A 93 5.03 23.47 5.39
CA ILE A 93 5.62 22.92 4.17
C ILE A 93 4.52 22.79 3.13
N ASN A 94 4.60 23.56 2.03
CA ASN A 94 3.64 23.45 0.93
C ASN A 94 3.99 22.26 0.02
N ILE A 95 3.50 21.08 0.38
CA ILE A 95 3.66 19.84 -0.41
C ILE A 95 2.84 19.90 -1.72
N ALA A 96 1.77 20.70 -1.78
CA ALA A 96 0.81 20.70 -2.88
C ALA A 96 1.42 21.22 -4.19
N ASP A 97 2.21 22.29 -4.14
CA ASP A 97 2.84 22.87 -5.33
C ASP A 97 3.86 21.91 -5.96
N GLU A 98 4.70 21.27 -5.13
CA GLU A 98 5.64 20.25 -5.61
C GLU A 98 4.92 19.01 -6.16
N CYS A 99 3.81 18.61 -5.55
CA CYS A 99 2.98 17.51 -6.06
C CYS A 99 2.33 17.87 -7.41
N ALA A 100 1.83 19.09 -7.56
CA ALA A 100 1.22 19.58 -8.80
C ALA A 100 2.24 19.65 -9.94
N ALA A 101 3.46 20.14 -9.67
CA ALA A 101 4.55 20.15 -10.64
C ALA A 101 4.94 18.75 -11.14
N ARG A 102 4.65 17.71 -10.36
CA ARG A 102 4.89 16.30 -10.67
C ARG A 102 3.65 15.56 -11.18
N LYS A 103 2.55 16.27 -11.43
CA LYS A 103 1.25 15.69 -11.82
C LYS A 103 0.73 14.61 -10.86
N VAL A 104 1.10 14.66 -9.58
CA VAL A 104 0.59 13.70 -8.57
C VAL A 104 -0.95 13.65 -8.54
N PRO A 105 -1.68 14.79 -8.59
CA PRO A 105 -3.14 14.75 -8.67
C PRO A 105 -3.69 13.97 -9.87
N ASP A 106 -3.03 14.07 -11.03
CA ASP A 106 -3.45 13.40 -12.26
C ASP A 106 -3.22 11.89 -12.17
N TYR A 107 -2.09 11.45 -11.60
CA TYR A 107 -1.84 10.04 -11.29
C TYR A 107 -2.88 9.47 -10.31
N ILE A 108 -3.25 10.21 -9.26
CA ILE A 108 -4.30 9.79 -8.32
C ILE A 108 -5.68 9.73 -9.00
N ALA A 109 -6.00 10.69 -9.87
CA ALA A 109 -7.24 10.68 -10.63
C ALA A 109 -7.33 9.47 -11.56
N TYR A 110 -6.22 9.14 -12.25
CA TYR A 110 -6.14 7.94 -13.08
C TYR A 110 -6.26 6.65 -12.26
N ALA A 111 -5.55 6.55 -11.13
CA ALA A 111 -5.65 5.41 -10.20
C ALA A 111 -7.10 5.15 -9.76
N LYS A 112 -7.85 6.22 -9.46
CA LYS A 112 -9.26 6.15 -9.08
C LYS A 112 -10.16 5.73 -10.23
N ALA A 113 -9.91 6.21 -11.45
CA ALA A 113 -10.66 5.79 -12.62
C ALA A 113 -10.55 4.28 -12.87
N LEU A 114 -9.36 3.70 -12.60
CA LEU A 114 -9.10 2.28 -12.75
C LEU A 114 -9.91 1.39 -11.80
N PHE A 115 -10.37 1.88 -10.65
CA PHE A 115 -11.27 1.12 -9.77
C PHE A 115 -12.62 0.78 -10.40
N ARG A 116 -13.05 1.53 -11.42
CA ARG A 116 -14.35 1.34 -12.06
C ARG A 116 -14.27 0.52 -13.34
N ALA A 117 -13.16 0.60 -14.07
CA ALA A 117 -12.93 -0.12 -15.32
C ALA A 117 -11.44 -0.13 -15.65
N ASP A 118 -11.01 -1.15 -16.39
CA ASP A 118 -9.70 -1.12 -17.05
C ASP A 118 -9.69 -0.03 -18.13
N ARG A 119 -8.57 0.67 -18.27
CA ARG A 119 -8.41 1.81 -19.18
C ARG A 119 -6.99 1.89 -19.70
N ASP A 120 -6.85 2.44 -20.89
CA ASP A 120 -5.54 2.76 -21.45
C ASP A 120 -4.81 3.79 -20.58
N TRP A 121 -3.48 3.69 -20.60
CA TRP A 121 -2.62 4.64 -19.92
C TRP A 121 -2.78 6.05 -20.52
N PRO A 122 -2.88 7.13 -19.71
CA PRO A 122 -3.08 8.48 -20.25
C PRO A 122 -1.86 8.95 -21.05
N ASP A 123 -2.09 9.52 -22.24
CA ASP A 123 -1.03 10.00 -23.13
C ASP A 123 -0.14 11.08 -22.52
N ASP A 124 -0.68 11.84 -21.56
CA ASP A 124 0.00 12.97 -20.93
C ASP A 124 0.71 12.61 -19.60
N LEU A 125 0.63 11.34 -19.17
CA LEU A 125 1.33 10.82 -18.00
C LEU A 125 2.43 9.84 -18.42
N PRO A 126 3.69 10.03 -17.98
CA PRO A 126 4.72 9.02 -18.16
C PRO A 126 4.32 7.67 -17.55
N PRO A 127 4.40 6.55 -18.30
CA PRO A 127 4.13 5.21 -17.77
C PRO A 127 5.25 4.74 -16.83
N PRO A 128 4.97 3.73 -15.98
CA PRO A 128 5.98 3.10 -15.13
C PRO A 128 7.16 2.60 -15.96
N PRO A 129 8.41 2.96 -15.62
CA PRO A 129 9.56 2.37 -16.28
C PRO A 129 9.70 0.90 -15.84
N ILE A 130 10.00 0.04 -16.81
CA ILE A 130 10.03 -1.43 -16.61
C ILE A 130 11.27 -1.86 -15.81
N THR A 131 12.43 -1.24 -16.09
CA THR A 131 13.72 -1.58 -15.46
C THR A 131 14.55 -0.34 -15.12
N PRO A 132 14.03 0.59 -14.28
CA PRO A 132 14.85 1.69 -13.80
C PRO A 132 15.97 1.17 -12.90
N GLU A 133 17.08 1.90 -12.84
CA GLU A 133 18.13 1.64 -11.85
C GLU A 133 17.58 1.92 -10.43
N PHE A 134 17.93 1.07 -9.46
CA PHE A 134 17.31 1.09 -8.12
C PHE A 134 17.45 2.42 -7.38
N ASP A 135 18.55 3.15 -7.60
CA ASP A 135 18.85 4.38 -6.87
C ASP A 135 18.27 5.65 -7.52
N THR A 136 17.65 5.55 -8.71
CA THR A 136 16.99 6.69 -9.36
C THR A 136 15.62 6.96 -8.71
N PRO A 137 15.04 8.16 -8.87
CA PRO A 137 13.69 8.45 -8.39
C PRO A 137 12.66 7.41 -8.85
N GLU A 138 12.74 6.99 -10.11
CA GLU A 138 11.86 5.98 -10.68
C GLU A 138 12.08 4.59 -10.07
N GLY A 139 13.34 4.20 -9.83
CA GLY A 139 13.67 2.97 -9.12
C GLY A 139 13.10 2.95 -7.71
N ARG A 140 13.14 4.08 -7.01
CA ARG A 140 12.55 4.23 -5.67
C ARG A 140 11.02 4.19 -5.68
N VAL A 141 10.37 4.77 -6.68
CA VAL A 141 8.92 4.58 -6.90
C VAL A 141 8.60 3.10 -7.08
N ASN A 142 9.36 2.40 -7.93
CA ASN A 142 9.18 0.96 -8.15
C ASN A 142 9.41 0.14 -6.86
N ASN A 143 10.36 0.52 -6.02
CA ASN A 143 10.55 -0.13 -4.71
C ASN A 143 9.32 0.04 -3.82
N VAL A 144 8.77 1.25 -3.71
CA VAL A 144 7.53 1.50 -2.94
C VAL A 144 6.37 0.70 -3.50
N PHE A 145 6.21 0.68 -4.83
CA PHE A 145 5.19 -0.09 -5.53
C PHE A 145 5.31 -1.59 -5.23
N PHE A 146 6.49 -2.19 -5.40
CA PHE A 146 6.69 -3.62 -5.17
C PHE A 146 6.55 -3.98 -3.69
N GLY A 147 6.96 -3.11 -2.77
CA GLY A 147 6.71 -3.31 -1.33
C GLY A 147 5.23 -3.31 -0.99
N ALA A 148 4.45 -2.36 -1.54
CA ALA A 148 3.00 -2.30 -1.33
C ALA A 148 2.30 -3.51 -1.98
N LEU A 149 2.72 -3.89 -3.19
CA LEU A 149 2.22 -5.08 -3.87
C LEU A 149 2.53 -6.34 -3.06
N SER A 150 3.67 -6.41 -2.35
CA SER A 150 3.99 -7.55 -1.51
C SER A 150 2.96 -7.78 -0.41
N TRP A 151 2.48 -6.72 0.25
CA TRP A 151 1.45 -6.83 1.28
C TRP A 151 0.12 -7.33 0.69
N ILE A 152 -0.30 -6.78 -0.45
CA ILE A 152 -1.51 -7.24 -1.16
C ILE A 152 -1.38 -8.72 -1.56
N MET A 153 -0.23 -9.09 -2.14
CA MET A 153 0.03 -10.47 -2.53
C MET A 153 0.04 -11.43 -1.34
N LEU A 154 0.64 -11.04 -0.21
CA LEU A 154 0.64 -11.84 1.00
C LEU A 154 -0.75 -11.98 1.61
N HIS A 155 -1.61 -10.95 1.50
CA HIS A 155 -3.01 -11.03 1.87
C HIS A 155 -3.75 -12.07 1.01
N GLU A 156 -3.60 -12.02 -0.31
CA GLU A 156 -4.20 -13.04 -1.20
C GLU A 156 -3.63 -14.44 -0.97
N ILE A 157 -2.33 -14.54 -0.65
CA ILE A 157 -1.70 -15.79 -0.27
C ILE A 157 -2.33 -16.36 1.00
N ALA A 158 -2.64 -15.52 1.99
CA ALA A 158 -3.28 -15.95 3.23
C ALA A 158 -4.64 -16.63 2.96
N HIS A 159 -5.46 -16.07 2.06
CA HIS A 159 -6.75 -16.65 1.70
C HIS A 159 -6.62 -18.06 1.10
N VAL A 160 -5.70 -18.25 0.18
CA VAL A 160 -5.46 -19.57 -0.41
C VAL A 160 -4.85 -20.52 0.61
N HIS A 161 -3.88 -20.07 1.41
CA HIS A 161 -3.19 -20.88 2.42
C HIS A 161 -4.16 -21.38 3.50
N HIS A 162 -5.09 -20.53 3.94
CA HIS A 162 -6.11 -20.89 4.92
C HIS A 162 -7.34 -21.58 4.33
N GLY A 163 -7.42 -21.72 3.00
CA GLY A 163 -8.54 -22.35 2.32
C GLY A 163 -9.85 -21.57 2.47
N ASP A 164 -9.78 -20.24 2.37
CA ASP A 164 -10.93 -19.35 2.58
C ASP A 164 -12.01 -19.51 1.51
N VAL A 165 -13.25 -19.24 1.92
CA VAL A 165 -14.45 -19.53 1.11
C VAL A 165 -15.35 -18.30 1.05
N LYS A 166 -15.80 -17.97 -0.17
CA LYS A 166 -16.53 -16.72 -0.47
C LYS A 166 -18.03 -16.76 -0.12
N PHE A 167 -18.58 -17.95 0.14
CA PHE A 167 -20.01 -18.14 0.42
C PHE A 167 -20.25 -18.43 1.90
N LEU A 168 -19.99 -17.42 2.75
CA LEU A 168 -20.21 -17.49 4.19
C LEU A 168 -21.09 -16.35 4.70
N PRO A 169 -21.66 -16.48 5.91
CA PRO A 169 -22.17 -15.36 6.67
C PRO A 169 -21.15 -14.21 6.77
N LYS A 170 -21.66 -12.97 6.76
CA LYS A 170 -20.87 -11.73 6.72
C LYS A 170 -19.80 -11.66 7.82
N ASP A 171 -20.14 -12.07 9.03
CA ASP A 171 -19.22 -12.03 10.17
C ASP A 171 -18.03 -12.98 9.99
N LEU A 172 -18.20 -14.07 9.25
CA LEU A 172 -17.10 -15.00 8.94
C LEU A 172 -16.24 -14.49 7.79
N LEU A 173 -16.83 -13.85 6.77
CA LEU A 173 -16.07 -13.18 5.70
C LEU A 173 -15.16 -12.09 6.28
N VAL A 174 -15.71 -11.24 7.14
CA VAL A 174 -14.94 -10.20 7.86
C VAL A 174 -13.78 -10.79 8.67
N LYS A 175 -13.96 -11.95 9.33
CA LYS A 175 -12.87 -12.62 10.06
C LYS A 175 -11.78 -13.16 9.13
N GLN A 176 -12.14 -13.63 7.93
CA GLN A 176 -11.16 -14.07 6.93
C GLN A 176 -10.26 -12.90 6.51
N GLU A 177 -10.86 -11.74 6.23
CA GLU A 177 -10.15 -10.51 5.86
C GLU A 177 -9.18 -10.04 6.96
N TYR A 178 -9.63 -9.96 8.21
CA TYR A 178 -8.74 -9.59 9.32
C TYR A 178 -7.59 -10.57 9.51
N ARG A 179 -7.83 -11.86 9.34
CA ARG A 179 -6.76 -12.86 9.42
C ARG A 179 -5.78 -12.71 8.25
N ALA A 180 -6.25 -12.43 7.04
CA ALA A 180 -5.39 -12.21 5.89
C ALA A 180 -4.54 -10.93 6.03
N ASP A 181 -5.12 -9.83 6.51
CA ASP A 181 -4.41 -8.59 6.83
C ASP A 181 -3.34 -8.79 7.91
N ALA A 182 -3.70 -9.48 8.99
CA ALA A 182 -2.79 -9.80 10.08
C ALA A 182 -1.66 -10.72 9.60
N PHE A 183 -1.97 -11.71 8.77
CA PHE A 183 -0.97 -12.58 8.13
C PHE A 183 0.02 -11.74 7.32
N ALA A 184 -0.45 -10.91 6.38
CA ALA A 184 0.41 -10.11 5.51
C ALA A 184 1.29 -9.12 6.31
N THR A 185 0.70 -8.46 7.30
CA THR A 185 1.40 -7.47 8.13
C THR A 185 2.48 -8.12 8.99
N ARG A 186 2.14 -9.23 9.68
CA ARG A 186 3.11 -10.01 10.47
C ARG A 186 4.16 -10.64 9.58
N TRP A 187 3.78 -11.11 8.38
CA TRP A 187 4.72 -11.66 7.41
C TRP A 187 5.85 -10.68 7.12
N ILE A 188 5.47 -9.43 6.86
CA ILE A 188 6.41 -8.37 6.52
C ILE A 188 7.20 -7.88 7.75
N LEU A 189 6.59 -7.78 8.93
CA LEU A 189 7.19 -7.07 10.07
C LEU A 189 7.83 -7.97 11.13
N ASP A 190 7.40 -9.22 11.29
CA ASP A 190 7.96 -10.12 12.28
C ASP A 190 9.38 -10.52 11.86
N GLY A 191 10.36 -10.33 12.74
CA GLY A 191 11.77 -10.60 12.45
C GLY A 191 12.51 -9.49 11.69
N ALA A 192 11.84 -8.39 11.31
CA ALA A 192 12.43 -7.27 10.55
C ALA A 192 13.50 -6.44 11.32
N GLY A 193 13.71 -6.72 12.61
CA GLY A 193 14.57 -5.92 13.49
C GLY A 193 14.01 -4.52 13.74
N ASN A 194 14.88 -3.51 13.95
CA ASN A 194 14.51 -2.10 14.24
C ASN A 194 15.23 -1.10 13.31
N GLY A 195 15.63 -1.52 12.11
CA GLY A 195 16.40 -0.70 11.16
C GLY A 195 15.58 -0.07 10.05
N LEU A 196 16.24 0.65 9.13
CA LEU A 196 15.60 1.31 7.98
C LEU A 196 14.75 0.37 7.11
N GLN A 197 15.09 -0.92 7.07
CA GLN A 197 14.29 -1.93 6.38
C GLN A 197 12.89 -2.08 7.00
N ARG A 198 12.78 -2.10 8.33
CA ARG A 198 11.48 -2.10 9.02
C ARG A 198 10.71 -0.81 8.72
N GLU A 199 11.38 0.33 8.78
CA GLU A 199 10.76 1.64 8.51
C GLU A 199 10.19 1.72 7.10
N PHE A 200 10.93 1.21 6.10
CA PHE A 200 10.46 1.11 4.72
C PHE A 200 9.26 0.16 4.59
N ARG A 201 9.32 -1.02 5.23
CA ARG A 201 8.22 -1.99 5.24
C ARG A 201 6.93 -1.41 5.80
N VAL A 202 7.00 -0.65 6.90
CA VAL A 202 5.86 0.08 7.48
C VAL A 202 5.27 1.06 6.45
N LEU A 203 6.09 1.89 5.81
CA LEU A 203 5.63 2.81 4.76
C LEU A 203 4.90 2.05 3.65
N THR A 204 5.45 0.95 3.13
CA THR A 204 4.85 0.22 2.02
C THR A 204 3.53 -0.46 2.37
N ILE A 205 3.37 -0.92 3.62
CA ILE A 205 2.07 -1.41 4.11
C ILE A 205 1.04 -0.27 4.11
N VAL A 206 1.43 0.91 4.59
CA VAL A 206 0.54 2.09 4.58
C VAL A 206 0.16 2.52 3.16
N VAL A 207 1.06 2.39 2.18
CA VAL A 207 0.75 2.65 0.77
C VAL A 207 -0.29 1.66 0.24
N ALA A 208 -0.18 0.37 0.58
CA ALA A 208 -1.19 -0.63 0.22
C ALA A 208 -2.56 -0.32 0.88
N LEU A 209 -2.57 0.05 2.15
CA LEU A 209 -3.79 0.46 2.85
C LEU A 209 -4.40 1.75 2.28
N THR A 210 -3.56 2.68 1.80
CA THR A 210 -4.01 3.90 1.09
C THR A 210 -4.74 3.55 -0.21
N TRP A 211 -4.32 2.50 -0.91
CA TRP A 211 -5.05 1.96 -2.07
C TRP A 211 -6.46 1.48 -1.68
N LEU A 212 -6.62 0.81 -0.54
CA LEU A 212 -7.93 0.42 0.00
C LEU A 212 -8.82 1.62 0.36
N PHE A 213 -8.25 2.65 0.99
CA PHE A 213 -8.99 3.89 1.27
C PHE A 213 -9.48 4.57 -0.01
N PHE A 214 -8.65 4.65 -1.05
CA PHE A 214 -9.08 5.22 -2.32
C PHE A 214 -10.09 4.35 -3.06
N PHE A 215 -10.00 3.03 -2.95
CA PHE A 215 -11.03 2.12 -3.44
C PHE A 215 -12.38 2.42 -2.76
N GLU A 216 -12.41 2.43 -1.42
CA GLU A 216 -13.63 2.72 -0.65
C GLU A 216 -14.20 4.11 -0.96
N GLN A 217 -13.34 5.12 -1.07
CA GLN A 217 -13.76 6.48 -1.44
C GLN A 217 -14.40 6.54 -2.84
N THR A 218 -13.98 5.65 -3.75
CA THR A 218 -14.37 5.71 -5.17
C THR A 218 -15.56 4.81 -5.50
N ILE A 219 -15.59 3.61 -4.92
CA ILE A 219 -16.59 2.57 -5.16
C ILE A 219 -17.65 2.54 -4.06
N GLY A 220 -17.30 3.00 -2.85
CA GLY A 220 -18.10 2.84 -1.65
C GLY A 220 -17.65 1.64 -0.82
N ALA A 221 -18.11 1.58 0.43
CA ALA A 221 -17.88 0.43 1.29
C ALA A 221 -18.63 -0.81 0.75
N GLY A 222 -17.91 -1.93 0.62
CA GLY A 222 -18.49 -3.22 0.28
C GLY A 222 -19.30 -3.83 1.43
N ASN A 223 -19.98 -4.94 1.16
CA ASN A 223 -20.76 -5.66 2.18
C ASN A 223 -20.06 -6.91 2.72
N ASP A 224 -19.01 -7.35 2.05
CA ASP A 224 -18.23 -8.57 2.23
C ASP A 224 -16.84 -8.33 2.82
N HIS A 225 -16.30 -7.10 2.71
CA HIS A 225 -15.04 -6.70 3.32
C HIS A 225 -15.27 -5.70 4.48
N PRO A 226 -14.42 -5.72 5.54
CA PRO A 226 -14.43 -4.67 6.55
C PRO A 226 -14.05 -3.31 5.94
N ALA A 227 -14.56 -2.23 6.54
CA ALA A 227 -14.21 -0.87 6.15
C ALA A 227 -12.69 -0.65 6.20
N ALA A 228 -12.15 0.12 5.26
CA ALA A 228 -10.72 0.36 5.12
C ALA A 228 -10.08 0.89 6.41
N ILE A 229 -10.80 1.72 7.17
CA ILE A 229 -10.32 2.24 8.46
C ILE A 229 -10.08 1.14 9.50
N LEU A 230 -10.93 0.11 9.52
CA LEU A 230 -10.82 -0.99 10.49
C LEU A 230 -9.62 -1.86 10.13
N ARG A 231 -9.44 -2.15 8.84
CA ARG A 231 -8.27 -2.88 8.32
C ARG A 231 -6.97 -2.12 8.62
N PHE A 232 -6.99 -0.79 8.41
CA PHE A 232 -5.87 0.09 8.73
C PHE A 232 -5.50 0.06 10.21
N ARG A 233 -6.48 0.14 11.12
CA ARG A 233 -6.25 0.10 12.57
C ARG A 233 -5.54 -1.19 12.99
N GLU A 234 -6.08 -2.34 12.57
CA GLU A 234 -5.53 -3.65 12.91
C GLU A 234 -4.09 -3.82 12.39
N ALA A 235 -3.80 -3.33 11.18
CA ALA A 235 -2.45 -3.35 10.64
C ALA A 235 -1.51 -2.39 11.41
N ALA A 236 -1.97 -1.16 11.71
CA ALA A 236 -1.18 -0.16 12.41
C ALA A 236 -0.80 -0.60 13.84
N ASP A 237 -1.67 -1.31 14.54
CA ASP A 237 -1.40 -1.87 15.87
C ASP A 237 -0.25 -2.89 15.85
N LEU A 238 0.02 -3.52 14.70
CA LEU A 238 1.13 -4.46 14.50
C LEU A 238 2.45 -3.78 14.13
N PHE A 239 2.47 -2.46 13.84
CA PHE A 239 3.69 -1.78 13.42
C PHE A 239 4.77 -1.75 14.48
N GLN A 240 4.40 -1.69 15.77
CA GLN A 240 5.31 -1.80 16.93
C GLN A 240 6.63 -1.02 16.75
N THR A 241 6.55 0.22 16.26
CA THR A 241 7.72 1.09 16.03
C THR A 241 7.94 2.05 17.21
N GLY A 242 9.13 2.65 17.27
CA GLY A 242 9.46 3.68 18.25
C GLY A 242 8.78 5.02 17.96
N SER A 243 8.75 5.92 18.96
CA SER A 243 8.08 7.23 18.84
C SER A 243 8.65 8.15 17.73
N ARG A 244 9.92 7.95 17.36
CA ARG A 244 10.63 8.70 16.29
C ARG A 244 10.84 7.87 15.01
N SER A 245 9.88 7.00 14.69
CA SER A 245 9.91 6.14 13.50
C SER A 245 9.77 6.96 12.22
N VAL A 246 10.78 6.88 11.35
CA VAL A 246 10.77 7.54 10.02
C VAL A 246 9.72 6.91 9.10
N GLY A 247 9.43 5.63 9.27
CA GLY A 247 8.34 4.92 8.60
C GLY A 247 6.98 5.52 8.97
N LEU A 248 6.70 5.71 10.27
CA LEU A 248 5.48 6.38 10.73
C LEU A 248 5.41 7.84 10.28
N GLU A 249 6.53 8.57 10.31
CA GLU A 249 6.60 9.95 9.84
C GLU A 249 6.19 10.07 8.37
N ASN A 250 6.87 9.31 7.49
CA ASN A 250 6.56 9.32 6.06
C ASN A 250 5.15 8.80 5.78
N ALA A 251 4.72 7.75 6.46
CA ALA A 251 3.34 7.25 6.38
C ALA A 251 2.33 8.32 6.78
N GLY A 252 2.60 9.08 7.85
CA GLY A 252 1.76 10.17 8.31
C GLY A 252 1.61 11.26 7.25
N TYR A 253 2.71 11.67 6.60
CA TYR A 253 2.68 12.63 5.50
C TYR A 253 1.93 12.12 4.29
N VAL A 254 2.11 10.85 3.90
CA VAL A 254 1.39 10.22 2.80
C VAL A 254 -0.12 10.23 3.06
N LEU A 255 -0.56 9.73 4.22
CA LEU A 255 -1.97 9.72 4.59
C LEU A 255 -2.55 11.14 4.62
N LYS A 256 -1.80 12.10 5.20
CA LYS A 256 -2.24 13.49 5.28
C LYS A 256 -2.39 14.13 3.91
N ALA A 257 -1.39 13.99 3.04
CA ALA A 257 -1.41 14.62 1.71
C ALA A 257 -2.44 13.98 0.77
N LEU A 258 -2.66 12.66 0.89
CA LEU A 258 -3.50 11.92 -0.06
C LEU A 258 -4.96 11.78 0.38
N LEU A 259 -5.24 11.72 1.70
CA LEU A 259 -6.58 11.44 2.21
C LEU A 259 -7.21 12.59 3.01
N ASP A 260 -6.41 13.47 3.62
CA ASP A 260 -6.90 14.68 4.33
C ASP A 260 -6.10 15.95 3.95
N PRO A 261 -5.95 16.30 2.66
CA PRO A 261 -5.01 17.35 2.24
C PRO A 261 -5.33 18.73 2.82
N THR A 262 -6.60 19.03 3.10
CA THR A 262 -7.07 20.38 3.41
C THR A 262 -7.05 20.75 4.89
N THR A 263 -7.06 19.76 5.80
CA THR A 263 -7.05 20.05 7.24
C THR A 263 -5.66 20.53 7.68
N PRO A 264 -5.50 21.69 8.35
CA PRO A 264 -4.21 22.09 8.89
C PRO A 264 -3.71 21.09 9.94
N ALA A 265 -2.46 20.67 9.84
CA ALA A 265 -1.84 19.80 10.84
C ALA A 265 -1.21 20.66 11.94
N PRO A 266 -1.42 20.35 13.24
CA PRO A 266 -0.69 21.01 14.30
C PRO A 266 0.78 20.57 14.30
N GLN A 267 1.61 21.25 15.09
CA GLN A 267 2.99 20.82 15.31
C GLN A 267 3.03 19.65 16.29
N PHE A 268 3.89 18.68 16.02
CA PHE A 268 4.10 17.49 16.83
C PHE A 268 5.56 17.35 17.23
N ASP A 269 5.82 16.74 18.38
CA ASP A 269 7.18 16.51 18.90
C ASP A 269 7.74 15.17 18.44
N THR A 270 6.87 14.23 18.07
CA THR A 270 7.26 12.89 17.62
C THR A 270 6.52 12.44 16.36
N SER A 271 7.19 11.62 15.55
CA SER A 271 6.61 10.99 14.36
C SER A 271 5.35 10.18 14.68
N LYS A 272 5.32 9.54 15.86
CA LYS A 272 4.16 8.79 16.32
C LYS A 272 2.95 9.69 16.57
N GLU A 273 3.12 10.88 17.15
CA GLU A 273 2.01 11.81 17.35
C GLU A 273 1.41 12.30 16.02
N VAL A 274 2.26 12.57 15.01
CA VAL A 274 1.79 12.90 13.65
C VAL A 274 0.93 11.76 13.08
N PHE A 275 1.44 10.53 13.17
CA PHE A 275 0.76 9.34 12.67
C PHE A 275 -0.55 9.05 13.40
N ASP A 276 -0.56 9.15 14.73
CA ASP A 276 -1.75 8.91 15.56
C ASP A 276 -2.82 10.00 15.31
N TRP A 277 -2.40 11.26 15.12
CA TRP A 277 -3.32 12.34 14.79
C TRP A 277 -3.95 12.14 13.41
N VAL A 278 -3.17 11.84 12.37
CA VAL A 278 -3.74 11.60 11.04
C VAL A 278 -4.62 10.35 11.04
N SER A 279 -4.24 9.31 11.77
CA SER A 279 -5.08 8.11 11.95
C SER A 279 -6.45 8.47 12.54
N SER A 280 -6.46 9.33 13.56
CA SER A 280 -7.71 9.84 14.15
C SER A 280 -8.53 10.68 13.17
N ARG A 281 -7.88 11.44 12.28
CA ARG A 281 -8.55 12.16 11.19
C ARG A 281 -9.21 11.20 10.20
N LEU A 282 -8.52 10.11 9.84
CA LEU A 282 -9.08 9.09 8.95
C LEU A 282 -10.29 8.40 9.56
N GLU A 283 -10.34 8.18 10.89
CA GLU A 283 -11.54 7.65 11.54
C GLU A 283 -12.77 8.53 11.36
N ALA A 284 -12.58 9.86 11.34
CA ALA A 284 -13.68 10.79 11.08
C ALA A 284 -14.07 10.84 9.59
N LEU A 285 -13.11 10.68 8.68
CA LEU A 285 -13.33 10.75 7.22
C LEU A 285 -13.90 9.44 6.65
N PHE A 286 -13.57 8.31 7.26
CA PHE A 286 -13.98 6.96 6.86
C PHE A 286 -14.68 6.25 8.02
N PRO A 287 -15.89 6.69 8.43
CA PRO A 287 -16.57 6.09 9.57
C PRO A 287 -16.98 4.65 9.27
N ALA A 288 -16.61 3.72 10.16
CA ALA A 288 -17.14 2.36 10.14
C ALA A 288 -18.64 2.40 10.42
N ARG A 289 -19.45 1.96 9.46
CA ARG A 289 -20.93 1.88 9.57
C ARG A 289 -21.38 0.48 9.94
#